data_AF-A0A2N3G7Y3-F1
#
_entry.id   AF-A0A2N3G7Y3-F1
#
_cell.length_a   1.000
_cell.length_b   1.000
_cell.length_c   1.000
_cell.angle_alpha   90.00
_cell.angle_beta   90.00
_cell.angle_gamma   90.00
#
_symmetry.space_group_name_H-M   'P 1'
#
loop_
_entity.id
_entity.type
_entity.pdbx_description
1 polymer ?
#
loop_
_entity_poly.entity_id
_entity_poly.type
_entity_poly.pdbx_seq_one_letter_code
_entity_poly.pdbx_strand_id
1 'polypeptide(L)'
;MIERKKTKRIMVGDVPVGGGAPVSVQSMTNTDTGDVAATVAQIRELENAGCQIVRVAVPDARAAEALPAIIAGTRMPIIADLHFDWQLALFVMEQGVHGIRINPGTIAKKERVKEIGKEAARRGVAVRVGVNAGSLERRRQVEGVTPAASVLAESALAGAHVMEEAGVENLKISVKASDVPRTIDAYRMVSERTDWPLHIGLTEAGTLSSGTVKSAVAIGALLAQGIGDTIRVSLTASPVEEARVGRKILGSLGLAEIGPQVISCPTCARAEIDVITLAMGVEQALEGIRAPLRVAVMGCAVNGPGEAREADIGIAGGKESGLLFVRGEMIRKVASEEMMEELVAEVKKLALDAVACPGDKQK
;
A
#
# COMPACT_ATOMS: atom_id res chain seq x y z
N MET A 1 -9.77 12.88 -13.26
CA MET A 1 -8.66 12.91 -12.29
C MET A 1 -9.29 12.91 -10.90
N ILE A 2 -8.85 12.06 -9.98
CA ILE A 2 -9.41 11.98 -8.63
C ILE A 2 -9.01 13.25 -7.86
N GLU A 3 -9.98 14.04 -7.41
CA GLU A 3 -9.71 15.19 -6.54
C GLU A 3 -9.31 14.69 -5.16
N ARG A 4 -8.14 15.11 -4.67
CA ARG A 4 -7.59 14.65 -3.39
C ARG A 4 -7.99 15.60 -2.26
N LYS A 5 -8.34 15.04 -1.09
CA LYS A 5 -8.57 15.82 0.12
C LYS A 5 -7.29 16.59 0.47
N LYS A 6 -7.42 17.89 0.75
CA LYS A 6 -6.33 18.68 1.32
C LYS A 6 -6.08 18.26 2.76
N THR A 7 -4.86 17.80 3.02
CA THR A 7 -4.33 17.40 4.32
C THR A 7 -3.03 18.16 4.61
N LYS A 8 -2.62 18.25 5.88
CA LYS A 8 -1.29 18.69 6.28
C LYS A 8 -0.23 17.78 5.64
N ARG A 9 0.96 18.31 5.39
CA ARG A 9 2.10 17.49 4.99
C ARG A 9 2.90 17.13 6.23
N ILE A 10 3.21 15.84 6.40
CA ILE A 10 4.13 15.36 7.43
C ILE A 10 5.29 14.62 6.79
N MET A 11 6.36 14.44 7.55
CA MET A 11 7.51 13.62 7.15
C MET A 11 7.60 12.37 8.03
N VAL A 12 7.77 11.20 7.41
CA VAL A 12 8.16 9.96 8.10
C VAL A 12 9.54 9.61 7.58
N GLY A 13 10.59 9.97 8.33
CA GLY A 13 11.94 10.01 7.77
C GLY A 13 11.99 10.99 6.61
N ASP A 14 12.40 10.53 5.44
CA ASP A 14 12.45 11.29 4.20
C ASP A 14 11.18 11.14 3.33
N VAL A 15 10.21 10.30 3.73
CA VAL A 15 8.99 10.06 2.96
C VAL A 15 7.89 11.06 3.35
N PRO A 16 7.42 11.92 2.43
CA PRO A 16 6.31 12.82 2.70
C PRO A 16 4.98 12.07 2.69
N VAL A 17 4.08 12.43 3.60
CA VAL A 17 2.71 11.90 3.68
C VAL A 17 1.72 13.06 3.81
N GLY A 18 0.69 13.07 2.96
CA GLY A 18 -0.29 14.14 2.89
C GLY A 18 0.20 15.39 2.17
N GLY A 19 -0.61 16.46 2.17
CA GLY A 19 -0.27 17.73 1.52
C GLY A 19 -0.01 17.62 0.02
N GLY A 20 -0.70 16.71 -0.67
CA GLY A 20 -0.55 16.46 -2.10
C GLY A 20 0.59 15.52 -2.49
N ALA A 21 1.32 14.96 -1.52
CA ALA A 21 2.30 13.91 -1.80
C ALA A 21 1.65 12.65 -2.42
N PRO A 22 2.39 11.89 -3.24
CA PRO A 22 1.94 10.58 -3.71
C PRO A 22 1.54 9.67 -2.55
N VAL A 23 0.49 8.88 -2.73
CA VAL A 23 0.02 7.95 -1.69
C VAL A 23 1.09 6.89 -1.47
N SER A 24 1.65 6.83 -0.26
CA SER A 24 2.70 5.86 0.05
C SER A 24 2.13 4.50 0.43
N VAL A 25 2.79 3.43 -0.01
CA VAL A 25 2.51 2.06 0.45
C VAL A 25 3.36 1.74 1.67
N GLN A 26 2.72 1.27 2.74
CA GLN A 26 3.39 0.74 3.92
C GLN A 26 3.10 -0.75 4.08
N SER A 27 4.05 -1.46 4.69
CA SER A 27 3.88 -2.84 5.14
C SER A 27 4.41 -3.00 6.56
N MET A 28 4.28 -4.20 7.12
CA MET A 28 4.77 -4.52 8.46
C MET A 28 5.54 -5.83 8.43
N THR A 29 6.72 -5.86 9.03
CA THR A 29 7.47 -7.11 9.17
C THR A 29 6.73 -8.09 10.07
N ASN A 30 7.00 -9.37 9.87
CA ASN A 30 6.51 -10.46 10.72
C ASN A 30 7.63 -11.33 11.30
N THR A 31 8.89 -10.95 11.08
CA THR A 31 10.07 -11.48 11.78
C THR A 31 10.11 -11.03 13.24
N ASP A 32 10.87 -11.76 14.05
CA ASP A 32 11.28 -11.27 15.37
C ASP A 32 12.19 -10.06 15.20
N THR A 33 11.78 -8.89 15.69
CA THR A 33 12.56 -7.64 15.59
C THR A 33 13.92 -7.75 16.30
N GLY A 34 14.07 -8.64 17.28
CA GLY A 34 15.38 -8.92 17.89
C GLY A 34 16.37 -9.60 16.93
N ASP A 35 15.87 -10.27 15.88
CA ASP A 35 16.68 -10.80 14.79
C ASP A 35 16.88 -9.70 13.73
N VAL A 36 17.95 -8.93 13.92
CA VAL A 36 18.34 -7.83 13.03
C VAL A 36 18.53 -8.33 11.59
N ALA A 37 19.18 -9.49 11.41
CA ALA A 37 19.53 -10.00 10.09
C ALA A 37 18.28 -10.40 9.30
N ALA A 38 17.38 -11.18 9.93
CA ALA A 38 16.12 -11.57 9.32
C ALA A 38 15.23 -10.35 9.03
N THR A 39 15.15 -9.41 9.98
CA THR A 39 14.31 -8.20 9.82
C THR A 39 14.82 -7.30 8.70
N VAL A 40 16.13 -7.05 8.61
CA VAL A 40 16.73 -6.27 7.51
C VAL A 40 16.57 -6.99 6.16
N ALA A 41 16.69 -8.31 6.10
CA ALA A 41 16.45 -9.08 4.88
C ALA A 41 14.99 -8.91 4.40
N GLN A 42 14.01 -9.07 5.28
CA GLN A 42 12.60 -8.89 4.93
C GLN A 42 12.28 -7.43 4.55
N ILE A 43 12.92 -6.45 5.20
CA ILE A 43 12.82 -5.04 4.82
C ILE A 43 13.28 -4.84 3.36
N ARG A 44 14.38 -5.47 2.93
CA ARG A 44 14.82 -5.39 1.52
C ARG A 44 13.83 -6.03 0.56
N GLU A 45 13.20 -7.14 0.94
CA GLU A 45 12.12 -7.76 0.14
C GLU A 45 10.93 -6.81 -0.01
N LEU A 46 10.54 -6.12 1.07
CA LEU A 46 9.49 -5.11 1.06
C LEU A 46 9.84 -3.92 0.17
N GLU A 47 11.07 -3.42 0.23
CA GLU A 47 11.57 -2.35 -0.65
C GLU A 47 11.46 -2.75 -2.12
N ASN A 48 11.90 -3.97 -2.46
CA ASN A 48 11.81 -4.52 -3.82
C ASN A 48 10.36 -4.68 -4.31
N ALA A 49 9.41 -4.91 -3.39
CA ALA A 49 7.98 -4.94 -3.68
C ALA A 49 7.31 -3.55 -3.76
N GLY A 50 8.09 -2.47 -3.63
CA GLY A 50 7.59 -1.09 -3.71
C GLY A 50 6.98 -0.56 -2.41
N CYS A 51 7.30 -1.18 -1.27
CA CYS A 51 7.02 -0.58 0.04
C CYS A 51 7.89 0.67 0.22
N GLN A 52 7.34 1.69 0.89
CA GLN A 52 8.02 2.97 1.10
C GLN A 52 8.24 3.29 2.58
N ILE A 53 7.44 2.71 3.47
CA ILE A 53 7.57 2.88 4.92
C ILE A 53 7.32 1.52 5.57
N VAL A 54 8.24 1.06 6.42
CA VAL A 54 8.09 -0.22 7.10
C VAL A 54 7.76 -0.02 8.57
N ARG A 55 6.82 -0.83 9.05
CA ARG A 55 6.52 -0.95 10.47
C ARG A 55 7.14 -2.22 11.05
N VAL A 56 7.71 -2.13 12.24
CA VAL A 56 8.23 -3.28 12.99
C VAL A 56 7.51 -3.37 14.34
N ALA A 57 7.20 -4.58 14.80
CA ALA A 57 6.63 -4.78 16.12
C ALA A 57 7.71 -4.60 17.19
N VAL A 58 7.43 -3.87 18.26
CA VAL A 58 8.36 -3.75 19.39
C VAL A 58 7.66 -4.21 20.67
N PRO A 59 7.64 -5.52 20.95
CA PRO A 59 6.95 -6.06 22.12
C PRO A 59 7.71 -5.84 23.43
N ASP A 60 9.04 -5.69 23.38
CA ASP A 60 9.92 -5.66 24.54
C ASP A 60 11.19 -4.82 24.29
N ALA A 61 12.02 -4.68 25.34
CA ALA A 61 13.27 -3.92 25.30
C ALA A 61 14.31 -4.54 24.34
N ARG A 62 14.35 -5.88 24.21
CA ARG A 62 15.28 -6.57 23.29
C ARG A 62 15.00 -6.17 21.84
N ALA A 63 13.72 -6.14 21.46
CA ALA A 63 13.31 -5.65 20.15
C ALA A 63 13.63 -4.16 19.95
N ALA A 64 13.52 -3.34 21.00
CA ALA A 64 13.90 -1.94 20.93
C ALA A 64 15.41 -1.75 20.74
N GLU A 65 16.24 -2.49 21.48
CA GLU A 65 17.71 -2.45 21.38
C GLU A 65 18.24 -2.86 19.99
N ALA A 66 17.47 -3.64 19.23
CA ALA A 66 17.80 -4.03 17.86
C ALA A 66 17.56 -2.91 16.81
N LEU A 67 16.75 -1.90 17.14
CA LEU A 67 16.32 -0.85 16.21
C LEU A 67 17.49 -0.07 15.57
N PRO A 68 18.54 0.37 16.30
CA PRO A 68 19.64 1.12 15.69
C PRO A 68 20.34 0.33 14.59
N ALA A 69 20.56 -0.97 14.80
CA ALA A 69 21.18 -1.85 13.81
C ALA A 69 20.28 -2.09 12.60
N ILE A 70 18.96 -2.25 12.82
CA ILE A 70 17.96 -2.36 11.74
C ILE A 70 17.94 -1.08 10.91
N ILE A 71 17.86 0.09 11.56
CA ILE A 71 17.84 1.40 10.91
C ILE A 71 19.11 1.62 10.09
N ALA A 72 20.28 1.27 10.61
CA ALA A 72 21.54 1.36 9.86
C ALA A 72 21.58 0.41 8.64
N GLY A 73 20.81 -0.68 8.66
CA GLY A 73 20.76 -1.69 7.61
C GLY A 73 19.84 -1.38 6.43
N THR A 74 19.09 -0.27 6.47
CA THR A 74 18.08 0.09 5.46
C THR A 74 17.99 1.59 5.23
N ARG A 75 17.47 1.99 4.07
CA ARG A 75 17.10 3.39 3.78
C ARG A 75 15.63 3.68 4.06
N MET A 76 14.80 2.66 4.21
CA MET A 76 13.37 2.86 4.43
C MET A 76 13.09 3.39 5.84
N PRO A 77 12.20 4.40 5.98
CA PRO A 77 11.74 4.84 7.28
C PRO A 77 11.09 3.71 8.08
N ILE A 78 11.53 3.57 9.33
CA ILE A 78 11.05 2.59 10.30
C ILE A 78 10.07 3.23 11.29
N ILE A 79 8.87 2.64 11.37
CA ILE A 79 7.87 2.94 12.41
C ILE A 79 7.87 1.82 13.45
N ALA A 80 8.05 2.17 14.73
CA ALA A 80 7.86 1.22 15.83
C ALA A 80 6.36 1.07 16.18
N ASP A 81 5.86 -0.16 16.21
CA ASP A 81 4.50 -0.47 16.63
C ASP A 81 4.43 -0.80 18.12
N LEU A 82 3.78 0.09 18.88
CA LEU A 82 3.69 0.01 20.33
C LEU A 82 2.25 -0.27 20.76
N HIS A 83 2.06 -1.12 21.77
CA HIS A 83 0.73 -1.54 22.23
C HIS A 83 0.38 -1.10 23.65
N PHE A 84 1.25 -1.31 24.65
CA PHE A 84 0.86 -1.13 26.06
C PHE A 84 1.87 -0.34 26.91
N ASP A 85 3.14 -0.30 26.52
CA ASP A 85 4.19 0.23 27.37
C ASP A 85 4.61 1.64 26.92
N TRP A 86 4.36 2.63 27.78
CA TRP A 86 4.75 4.03 27.55
C TRP A 86 6.25 4.27 27.75
N GLN A 87 6.93 3.49 28.61
CA GLN A 87 8.38 3.59 28.80
C GLN A 87 9.09 3.06 27.57
N LEU A 88 8.59 1.95 27.01
CA LEU A 88 9.08 1.43 25.74
C LEU A 88 8.90 2.46 24.61
N ALA A 89 7.80 3.22 24.61
CA ALA A 89 7.58 4.29 23.64
C ALA A 89 8.66 5.37 23.69
N LEU A 90 9.09 5.79 24.89
CA LEU A 90 10.19 6.73 25.05
C LEU A 90 11.52 6.11 24.61
N PHE A 91 11.76 4.85 25.00
CA PHE A 91 12.98 4.14 24.68
C PHE A 91 13.18 3.94 23.17
N VAL A 92 12.15 3.54 22.41
CA VAL A 92 12.30 3.37 20.95
C VAL A 92 12.60 4.69 20.23
N MET A 93 12.11 5.82 20.75
CA MET A 93 12.44 7.14 20.19
C MET A 93 13.89 7.55 20.47
N GLU A 94 14.47 7.07 21.58
CA GLU A 94 15.92 7.18 21.84
C GLU A 94 16.75 6.38 20.82
N GLN A 95 16.22 5.26 20.34
CA GLN A 95 16.88 4.41 19.34
C GLN A 95 16.82 4.94 17.90
N GLY A 96 16.20 6.12 17.68
CA GLY A 96 16.26 6.82 16.39
C GLY A 96 15.20 6.40 15.37
N VAL A 97 14.07 5.80 15.80
CA VAL A 97 12.96 5.49 14.88
C VAL A 97 12.40 6.74 14.23
N HIS A 98 11.93 6.59 12.99
CA HIS A 98 11.39 7.69 12.19
C HIS A 98 9.92 7.98 12.52
N GLY A 99 9.24 6.99 13.10
CA GLY A 99 7.91 7.17 13.64
C GLY A 99 7.54 6.14 14.69
N ILE A 100 6.46 6.42 15.40
CA ILE A 100 5.82 5.50 16.33
C ILE A 100 4.35 5.36 15.99
N ARG A 101 3.79 4.16 16.17
CA ARG A 101 2.34 3.98 16.26
C ARG A 101 1.98 3.76 17.71
N ILE A 102 1.02 4.54 18.16
CA ILE A 102 0.39 4.35 19.46
C ILE A 102 -1.10 4.10 19.31
N ASN A 103 -1.68 3.41 20.30
CA ASN A 103 -3.11 3.35 20.50
C ASN A 103 -3.43 3.97 21.88
N PRO A 104 -4.00 5.18 21.93
CA PRO A 104 -4.39 5.83 23.18
C PRO A 104 -5.38 4.99 24.01
N GLY A 105 -6.09 4.05 23.37
CA GLY A 105 -6.94 3.07 24.01
C GLY A 105 -6.20 2.14 24.98
N THR A 106 -4.93 1.84 24.69
CA THR A 106 -4.19 0.73 25.31
C THR A 106 -2.91 1.15 26.03
N ILE A 107 -2.28 2.26 25.65
CA ILE A 107 -0.92 2.59 26.13
C ILE A 107 -0.87 3.17 27.54
N ALA A 108 -1.74 4.13 27.91
CA ALA A 108 -1.67 4.72 29.26
C ALA A 108 -2.81 5.71 29.54
N LYS A 109 -2.78 6.29 30.76
CA LYS A 109 -3.53 7.49 31.12
C LYS A 109 -3.08 8.69 30.26
N LYS A 110 -3.96 9.70 30.17
CA LYS A 110 -3.78 10.89 29.32
C LYS A 110 -2.44 11.61 29.55
N GLU A 111 -1.96 11.65 30.79
CA GLU A 111 -0.72 12.33 31.18
C GLU A 111 0.51 11.70 30.51
N ARG A 112 0.56 10.36 30.47
CA ARG A 112 1.66 9.61 29.83
C ARG A 112 1.60 9.69 28.32
N VAL A 113 0.39 9.70 27.74
CA VAL A 113 0.22 9.94 26.30
C VAL A 113 0.76 11.32 25.92
N LYS A 114 0.53 12.34 26.76
CA LYS A 114 1.10 13.69 26.56
C LYS A 114 2.63 13.72 26.70
N GLU A 115 3.19 12.93 27.61
CA GLU A 115 4.65 12.78 27.77
C GLU A 115 5.29 12.16 26.52
N ILE A 116 4.70 11.10 25.96
CA ILE A 116 5.12 10.52 24.68
C ILE A 116 5.06 11.57 23.57
N GLY A 117 3.96 12.35 23.50
CA GLY A 117 3.80 13.39 22.49
C GLY A 117 4.87 14.48 22.58
N LYS A 118 5.19 14.94 23.78
CA LYS A 118 6.26 15.94 23.99
C LYS A 118 7.62 15.43 23.53
N GLU A 119 7.93 14.17 23.83
CA GLU A 119 9.19 13.56 23.43
C GLU A 119 9.27 13.35 21.91
N ALA A 120 8.16 12.92 21.29
CA ALA A 120 8.06 12.80 19.84
C ALA A 120 8.25 14.17 19.15
N ALA A 121 7.60 15.22 19.67
CA ALA A 121 7.76 16.59 19.18
C ALA A 121 9.21 17.07 19.29
N ARG A 122 9.84 16.88 20.45
CA ARG A 122 11.24 17.27 20.72
C ARG A 122 12.21 16.63 19.73
N ARG A 123 11.96 15.39 19.31
CA ARG A 123 12.81 14.63 18.38
C ARG A 123 12.38 14.74 16.91
N GLY A 124 11.24 15.37 16.63
CA GLY A 124 10.66 15.40 15.27
C GLY A 124 10.13 14.05 14.78
N VAL A 125 9.90 13.08 15.68
CA VAL A 125 9.43 11.72 15.33
C VAL A 125 7.96 11.76 14.91
N ALA A 126 7.64 11.09 13.80
CA ALA A 126 6.25 11.02 13.34
C ALA A 126 5.39 10.15 14.26
N VAL A 127 4.17 10.58 14.56
CA VAL A 127 3.24 9.83 15.40
C VAL A 127 2.03 9.40 14.58
N ARG A 128 1.71 8.11 14.62
CA ARG A 128 0.42 7.60 14.18
C ARG A 128 -0.45 7.26 15.38
N VAL A 129 -1.56 7.98 15.53
CA VAL A 129 -2.64 7.61 16.45
C VAL A 129 -3.54 6.59 15.74
N GLY A 130 -3.49 5.33 16.20
CA GLY A 130 -4.18 4.22 15.55
C GLY A 130 -5.19 3.51 16.44
N VAL A 131 -6.47 3.66 16.11
CA VAL A 131 -7.59 3.02 16.83
C VAL A 131 -8.11 1.83 16.04
N ASN A 132 -8.23 0.69 16.72
CA ASN A 132 -8.79 -0.54 16.17
C ASN A 132 -10.09 -0.92 16.91
N ALA A 133 -11.09 -1.42 16.20
CA ALA A 133 -12.37 -1.84 16.78
C ALA A 133 -12.19 -2.83 17.95
N GLY A 134 -11.43 -3.91 17.76
CA GLY A 134 -11.19 -4.91 18.81
C GLY A 134 -10.39 -4.44 20.04
N SER A 135 -9.79 -3.23 20.00
CA SER A 135 -9.17 -2.63 21.19
C SER A 135 -10.18 -1.85 22.05
N LEU A 136 -11.25 -1.33 21.44
CA LEU A 136 -12.30 -0.59 22.15
C LEU A 136 -13.34 -1.52 22.79
N GLU A 137 -13.63 -2.66 22.16
CA GLU A 137 -14.49 -3.72 22.73
C GLU A 137 -13.98 -4.15 24.11
N ARG A 138 -12.70 -4.48 24.20
CA ARG A 138 -12.03 -4.86 25.46
C ARG A 138 -12.09 -3.77 26.53
N ARG A 139 -11.93 -2.50 26.15
CA ARG A 139 -11.99 -1.38 27.10
C ARG A 139 -13.40 -1.18 27.68
N ARG A 140 -14.44 -1.44 26.89
CA ARG A 140 -15.84 -1.30 27.34
C ARG A 140 -16.37 -2.54 28.07
N GLN A 141 -15.59 -3.62 28.17
CA GLN A 141 -16.01 -4.91 28.76
C GLN A 141 -17.31 -5.47 28.14
N VAL A 142 -17.63 -5.08 26.91
CA VAL A 142 -18.79 -5.60 26.19
C VAL A 142 -18.25 -6.51 25.10
N GLU A 143 -18.02 -7.78 25.46
CA GLU A 143 -17.65 -8.81 24.48
C GLU A 143 -18.80 -9.01 23.48
N GLY A 144 -18.48 -9.02 22.19
CA GLY A 144 -19.44 -9.29 21.11
C GLY A 144 -20.17 -8.06 20.53
N VAL A 145 -19.94 -6.84 21.03
CA VAL A 145 -20.53 -5.61 20.44
C VAL A 145 -19.46 -4.78 19.75
N THR A 146 -19.44 -4.84 18.41
CA THR A 146 -18.49 -4.06 17.65
C THR A 146 -18.82 -2.56 17.69
N PRO A 147 -17.86 -1.69 18.04
CA PRO A 147 -18.08 -0.26 18.13
C PRO A 147 -18.61 0.33 16.82
N ALA A 148 -19.54 1.27 16.92
CA ALA A 148 -19.98 2.06 15.78
C ALA A 148 -18.81 2.87 15.17
N ALA A 149 -18.92 3.18 13.86
CA ALA A 149 -17.93 3.99 13.15
C ALA A 149 -17.65 5.33 13.85
N SER A 150 -18.68 5.98 14.38
CA SER A 150 -18.57 7.25 15.12
C SER A 150 -17.67 7.13 16.35
N VAL A 151 -17.82 6.05 17.13
CA VAL A 151 -17.00 5.81 18.33
C VAL A 151 -15.53 5.63 17.97
N LEU A 152 -15.26 4.94 16.86
CA LEU A 152 -13.89 4.76 16.37
C LEU A 152 -13.27 6.10 15.94
N ALA A 153 -14.03 6.90 15.17
CA ALA A 153 -13.61 8.21 14.71
C ALA A 153 -13.36 9.18 15.88
N GLU A 154 -14.27 9.26 16.85
CA GLU A 154 -14.13 10.10 18.04
C GLU A 154 -12.91 9.72 18.88
N SER A 155 -12.70 8.42 19.11
CA SER A 155 -11.53 7.94 19.85
C SER A 155 -10.22 8.33 19.17
N ALA A 156 -10.16 8.20 17.84
CA ALA A 156 -8.98 8.54 17.06
C ALA A 156 -8.71 10.05 17.07
N LEU A 157 -9.75 10.87 16.88
CA LEU A 157 -9.65 12.33 16.95
C LEU A 157 -9.24 12.79 18.34
N ALA A 158 -9.84 12.27 19.41
CA ALA A 158 -9.46 12.63 20.78
C ALA A 158 -7.99 12.31 21.06
N GLY A 159 -7.51 11.15 20.62
CA GLY A 159 -6.11 10.78 20.73
C GLY A 159 -5.16 11.69 19.95
N ALA A 160 -5.56 12.09 18.73
CA ALA A 160 -4.80 13.01 17.89
C ALA A 160 -4.69 14.41 18.50
N HIS A 161 -5.78 14.93 19.08
CA HIS A 161 -5.77 16.23 19.75
C HIS A 161 -4.81 16.25 20.94
N VAL A 162 -4.71 15.15 21.71
CA VAL A 162 -3.72 15.06 22.80
C VAL A 162 -2.28 15.14 22.28
N MET A 163 -2.01 14.55 21.10
CA MET A 163 -0.69 14.64 20.47
C MET A 163 -0.40 16.03 19.92
N GLU A 164 -1.39 16.67 19.28
CA GLU A 164 -1.25 18.05 18.81
C GLU A 164 -1.05 19.02 19.98
N GLU A 165 -1.82 18.91 21.07
CA GLU A 165 -1.63 19.68 22.32
C GLU A 165 -0.26 19.46 22.97
N ALA A 166 0.40 18.33 22.69
CA ALA A 166 1.75 18.02 23.14
C ALA A 166 2.84 18.61 22.21
N GLY A 167 2.46 19.22 21.08
CA GLY A 167 3.35 19.85 20.11
C GLY A 167 3.74 18.95 18.93
N VAL A 168 3.09 17.80 18.73
CA VAL A 168 3.43 16.89 17.63
C VAL A 168 2.91 17.44 16.30
N GLU A 169 3.81 17.88 15.43
CA GLU A 169 3.47 18.36 14.08
C GLU A 169 3.35 17.21 13.07
N ASN A 170 4.23 16.20 13.16
CA ASN A 170 4.25 15.03 12.27
C ASN A 170 3.19 13.97 12.66
N LEU A 171 1.92 14.37 12.69
CA LEU A 171 0.81 13.56 13.18
C LEU A 171 -0.03 12.99 12.02
N LYS A 172 -0.33 11.68 12.08
CA LYS A 172 -1.31 11.01 11.21
C LYS A 172 -2.27 10.11 12.00
N ILE A 173 -3.42 9.82 11.41
CA ILE A 173 -4.48 9.01 12.05
C ILE A 173 -4.72 7.71 11.26
N SER A 174 -5.05 6.63 11.96
CA SER A 174 -5.70 5.46 11.35
C SER A 174 -6.86 4.97 12.20
N VAL A 175 -7.93 4.54 11.55
CA VAL A 175 -9.12 4.00 12.19
C VAL A 175 -9.51 2.70 11.49
N LYS A 176 -9.33 1.55 12.13
CA LYS A 176 -9.48 0.25 11.46
C LYS A 176 -10.60 -0.59 12.10
N ALA A 177 -11.49 -1.07 11.25
CA ALA A 177 -12.43 -2.16 11.55
C ALA A 177 -12.15 -3.35 10.61
N SER A 178 -12.76 -4.49 10.90
CA SER A 178 -12.62 -5.71 10.10
C SER A 178 -13.65 -5.81 8.96
N ASP A 179 -14.75 -5.05 9.04
CA ASP A 179 -15.76 -4.95 7.99
C ASP A 179 -15.55 -3.70 7.12
N VAL A 180 -15.90 -3.84 5.85
CA VAL A 180 -15.69 -2.82 4.82
C VAL A 180 -16.57 -1.58 5.05
N PRO A 181 -17.91 -1.68 5.23
CA PRO A 181 -18.77 -0.50 5.34
C PRO A 181 -18.39 0.39 6.52
N ARG A 182 -18.21 -0.18 7.72
CA ARG A 182 -17.82 0.58 8.92
C ARG A 182 -16.46 1.24 8.77
N THR A 183 -15.52 0.57 8.12
CA THR A 183 -14.19 1.16 7.85
C THR A 183 -14.33 2.41 6.97
N ILE A 184 -15.10 2.32 5.88
CA ILE A 184 -15.36 3.45 4.99
C ILE A 184 -16.01 4.61 5.76
N ASP A 185 -17.07 4.33 6.53
CA ASP A 185 -17.80 5.35 7.27
C ASP A 185 -16.94 6.01 8.35
N ALA A 186 -16.11 5.23 9.07
CA ALA A 186 -15.21 5.78 10.07
C ALA A 186 -14.18 6.74 9.46
N TYR A 187 -13.57 6.39 8.31
CA TYR A 187 -12.63 7.28 7.64
C TYR A 187 -13.30 8.52 7.04
N ARG A 188 -14.52 8.42 6.52
CA ARG A 188 -15.30 9.59 6.07
C ARG A 188 -15.52 10.57 7.23
N MET A 189 -16.02 10.07 8.35
CA MET A 189 -16.27 10.88 9.55
C MET A 189 -15.00 11.55 10.07
N VAL A 190 -13.84 10.87 10.05
CA VAL A 190 -12.57 11.51 10.43
C VAL A 190 -12.18 12.55 9.39
N SER A 191 -12.19 12.22 8.10
CA SER A 191 -11.78 13.11 7.01
C SER A 191 -12.57 14.41 6.92
N GLU A 192 -13.83 14.41 7.34
CA GLU A 192 -14.68 15.61 7.40
C GLU A 192 -14.31 16.55 8.56
N ARG A 193 -13.65 16.03 9.59
CA ARG A 193 -13.41 16.74 10.87
C ARG A 193 -11.96 17.16 11.06
N THR A 194 -11.07 16.83 10.14
CA THR A 194 -9.64 17.17 10.23
C THR A 194 -8.96 17.29 8.88
N ASP A 195 -7.75 17.84 8.90
CA ASP A 195 -6.78 17.86 7.82
C ASP A 195 -5.53 17.01 8.13
N TRP A 196 -5.47 16.27 9.23
CA TRP A 196 -4.35 15.33 9.44
C TRP A 196 -4.35 14.22 8.38
N PRO A 197 -3.16 13.78 7.91
CA PRO A 197 -3.07 12.64 7.01
C PRO A 197 -3.67 11.36 7.58
N LEU A 198 -4.29 10.58 6.70
CA LEU A 198 -4.94 9.32 7.05
C LEU A 198 -4.17 8.13 6.50
N HIS A 199 -3.75 7.25 7.41
CA HIS A 199 -3.25 5.92 7.10
C HIS A 199 -4.44 4.98 6.98
N ILE A 200 -4.84 4.65 5.75
CA ILE A 200 -6.02 3.82 5.48
C ILE A 200 -5.64 2.33 5.34
N GLY A 201 -6.59 1.47 5.67
CA GLY A 201 -6.46 0.02 5.55
C GLY A 201 -7.44 -0.71 6.45
N LEU A 202 -7.65 -1.99 6.16
CA LEU A 202 -8.44 -2.88 7.01
C LEU A 202 -7.54 -3.55 8.06
N THR A 203 -8.15 -3.96 9.17
CA THR A 203 -7.57 -4.99 10.05
C THR A 203 -8.18 -6.33 9.70
N GLU A 204 -7.43 -7.42 9.89
CA GLU A 204 -7.97 -8.80 9.79
C GLU A 204 -8.72 -9.07 8.46
N ALA A 205 -8.16 -8.64 7.32
CA ALA A 205 -8.85 -8.78 6.04
C ALA A 205 -9.04 -10.26 5.63
N GLY A 206 -8.14 -11.14 6.07
CA GLY A 206 -8.18 -12.58 5.82
C GLY A 206 -7.03 -13.05 4.96
N THR A 207 -7.19 -14.23 4.36
CA THR A 207 -6.20 -14.85 3.45
C THR A 207 -5.95 -14.01 2.21
N LEU A 208 -4.92 -14.35 1.42
CA LEU A 208 -4.55 -13.63 0.21
C LEU A 208 -5.74 -13.31 -0.71
N SER A 209 -6.60 -14.29 -1.02
CA SER A 209 -7.77 -14.07 -1.90
C SER A 209 -8.82 -13.16 -1.26
N SER A 210 -9.41 -13.60 -0.14
CA SER A 210 -10.50 -12.88 0.54
C SER A 210 -10.08 -11.49 1.04
N GLY A 211 -8.87 -11.41 1.61
CA GLY A 211 -8.31 -10.18 2.15
C GLY A 211 -7.94 -9.18 1.06
N THR A 212 -7.49 -9.63 -0.11
CA THR A 212 -7.25 -8.76 -1.27
C THR A 212 -8.54 -8.10 -1.71
N VAL A 213 -9.63 -8.87 -1.89
CA VAL A 213 -10.93 -8.31 -2.30
C VAL A 213 -11.43 -7.29 -1.28
N LYS A 214 -11.49 -7.65 0.00
CA LYS A 214 -11.97 -6.72 1.05
C LYS A 214 -11.12 -5.45 1.13
N SER A 215 -9.80 -5.58 1.05
CA SER A 215 -8.88 -4.44 1.09
C SER A 215 -9.06 -3.56 -0.14
N ALA A 216 -9.16 -4.13 -1.34
CA ALA A 216 -9.36 -3.40 -2.57
C ALA A 216 -10.68 -2.62 -2.56
N VAL A 217 -11.78 -3.23 -2.08
CA VAL A 217 -13.07 -2.53 -1.99
C VAL A 217 -12.99 -1.35 -1.03
N ALA A 218 -12.46 -1.54 0.18
CA ALA A 218 -12.46 -0.46 1.18
C ALA A 218 -11.43 0.64 0.90
N ILE A 219 -10.18 0.26 0.61
CA ILE A 219 -9.10 1.21 0.29
C ILE A 219 -9.43 1.91 -1.02
N GLY A 220 -9.87 1.17 -2.02
CA GLY A 220 -10.26 1.71 -3.32
C GLY A 220 -11.41 2.70 -3.23
N ALA A 221 -12.47 2.38 -2.47
CA ALA A 221 -13.59 3.28 -2.26
C ALA A 221 -13.17 4.60 -1.60
N LEU A 222 -12.31 4.56 -0.58
CA LEU A 222 -11.82 5.75 0.11
C LEU A 222 -10.92 6.60 -0.79
N LEU A 223 -9.98 5.96 -1.48
CA LEU A 223 -9.06 6.65 -2.39
C LEU A 223 -9.79 7.27 -3.58
N ALA A 224 -10.82 6.62 -4.12
CA ALA A 224 -11.66 7.18 -5.20
C ALA A 224 -12.43 8.44 -4.77
N GLN A 225 -12.68 8.60 -3.46
CA GLN A 225 -13.25 9.82 -2.87
C GLN A 225 -12.17 10.84 -2.48
N GLY A 226 -10.90 10.59 -2.79
CA GLY A 226 -9.78 11.45 -2.43
C GLY A 226 -9.27 11.30 -1.00
N ILE A 227 -9.78 10.34 -0.23
CA ILE A 227 -9.49 10.13 1.19
C ILE A 227 -8.35 9.11 1.37
N GLY A 228 -7.33 9.49 2.14
CA GLY A 228 -6.19 8.63 2.46
C GLY A 228 -4.89 9.11 1.84
N ASP A 229 -3.83 9.11 2.62
CA ASP A 229 -2.52 9.68 2.27
C ASP A 229 -1.40 8.63 2.30
N THR A 230 -1.68 7.50 2.95
CA THR A 230 -0.82 6.33 2.97
C THR A 230 -1.67 5.09 3.22
N ILE A 231 -1.28 3.94 2.69
CA ILE A 231 -2.08 2.71 2.79
C ILE A 231 -1.27 1.58 3.43
N ARG A 232 -1.98 0.64 4.07
CA ARG A 232 -1.47 -0.71 4.32
C ARG A 232 -2.58 -1.73 4.10
N VAL A 233 -2.29 -2.74 3.29
CA VAL A 233 -3.09 -3.96 3.18
C VAL A 233 -2.69 -4.89 4.33
N SER A 234 -3.65 -5.53 5.01
CA SER A 234 -3.35 -6.44 6.13
C SER A 234 -3.86 -7.84 5.79
N LEU A 235 -2.96 -8.74 5.37
CA LEU A 235 -3.29 -10.09 4.90
C LEU A 235 -2.73 -11.15 5.84
N THR A 236 -3.40 -12.30 5.91
CA THR A 236 -2.81 -13.55 6.41
C THR A 236 -1.97 -14.16 5.29
N ALA A 237 -0.89 -13.49 4.92
CA ALA A 237 0.05 -13.85 3.85
C ALA A 237 1.42 -13.21 4.11
N SER A 238 2.36 -13.35 3.17
CA SER A 238 3.64 -12.65 3.23
C SER A 238 3.42 -11.12 3.25
N PRO A 239 4.17 -10.36 4.08
CA PRO A 239 4.18 -8.89 4.02
C PRO A 239 4.55 -8.31 2.66
N VAL A 240 5.28 -9.08 1.85
CA VAL A 240 5.64 -8.73 0.46
C VAL A 240 4.39 -8.70 -0.42
N GLU A 241 3.48 -9.65 -0.23
CA GLU A 241 2.18 -9.66 -0.93
C GLU A 241 1.28 -8.50 -0.48
N GLU A 242 1.31 -8.10 0.80
CA GLU A 242 0.61 -6.89 1.27
C GLU A 242 1.06 -5.65 0.48
N ALA A 243 2.38 -5.49 0.29
CA ALA A 243 2.95 -4.37 -0.45
C ALA A 243 2.57 -4.42 -1.94
N ARG A 244 2.68 -5.60 -2.58
CA ARG A 244 2.30 -5.82 -3.99
C ARG A 244 0.83 -5.48 -4.23
N VAL A 245 -0.07 -5.98 -3.38
CA VAL A 245 -1.52 -5.68 -3.46
C VAL A 245 -1.76 -4.19 -3.26
N GLY A 246 -1.09 -3.56 -2.29
CA GLY A 246 -1.20 -2.11 -2.07
C GLY A 246 -0.80 -1.30 -3.31
N ARG A 247 0.31 -1.67 -3.96
CA ARG A 247 0.76 -1.06 -5.22
C ARG A 247 -0.27 -1.26 -6.32
N LYS A 248 -0.79 -2.47 -6.51
CA LYS A 248 -1.85 -2.76 -7.50
C LYS A 248 -3.09 -1.90 -7.28
N ILE A 249 -3.57 -1.76 -6.03
CA ILE A 249 -4.72 -0.90 -5.70
C ILE A 249 -4.47 0.56 -6.11
N LEU A 250 -3.30 1.13 -5.79
CA LEU A 250 -2.96 2.49 -6.20
C LEU A 250 -2.88 2.64 -7.72
N GLY A 251 -2.27 1.66 -8.40
CA GLY A 251 -2.14 1.66 -9.86
C GLY A 251 -3.47 1.57 -10.59
N SER A 252 -4.41 0.76 -10.10
CA SER A 252 -5.77 0.66 -10.65
C SER A 252 -6.56 1.96 -10.57
N LEU A 253 -6.20 2.86 -9.65
CA LEU A 253 -6.79 4.20 -9.52
C LEU A 253 -5.96 5.30 -10.21
N GLY A 254 -4.85 4.94 -10.86
CA GLY A 254 -3.91 5.89 -11.45
C GLY A 254 -3.20 6.78 -10.41
N LEU A 255 -3.12 6.34 -9.15
CA LEU A 255 -2.47 7.06 -8.04
C LEU A 255 -1.00 6.69 -7.86
N ALA A 256 -0.55 5.65 -8.57
CA ALA A 256 0.85 5.26 -8.63
C ALA A 256 1.15 4.62 -9.99
N GLU A 257 2.34 4.85 -10.50
CA GLU A 257 2.87 4.09 -11.63
C GLU A 257 3.22 2.68 -11.16
N ILE A 258 2.30 1.75 -11.35
CA ILE A 258 2.64 0.33 -11.42
C ILE A 258 3.23 0.10 -12.81
N GLY A 259 4.18 -0.82 -12.94
CA GLY A 259 4.85 -1.12 -14.22
C GLY A 259 3.88 -1.61 -15.31
N PRO A 260 4.28 -2.58 -16.14
CA PRO A 260 3.39 -3.05 -17.19
C PRO A 260 2.04 -3.55 -16.63
N GLN A 261 0.94 -3.01 -17.15
CA GLN A 261 -0.42 -3.45 -16.84
C GLN A 261 -0.91 -4.40 -17.91
N VAL A 262 -1.06 -5.67 -17.56
CA VAL A 262 -1.62 -6.67 -18.46
C VAL A 262 -3.13 -6.53 -18.49
N ILE A 263 -3.67 -6.27 -19.68
CA ILE A 263 -5.10 -6.17 -19.96
C ILE A 263 -5.45 -7.37 -20.82
N SER A 264 -6.23 -8.30 -20.29
CA SER A 264 -6.66 -9.49 -21.02
C SER A 264 -8.16 -9.52 -21.20
N CYS A 265 -8.63 -9.99 -22.36
CA CYS A 265 -10.05 -10.24 -22.53
C CYS A 265 -10.51 -11.36 -21.58
N PRO A 266 -11.74 -11.30 -21.04
CA PRO A 266 -12.36 -12.49 -20.48
C PRO A 266 -12.36 -13.61 -21.52
N THR A 267 -11.97 -14.82 -21.13
CA THR A 267 -12.08 -15.96 -22.04
C THR A 267 -13.56 -16.19 -22.41
N CYS A 268 -13.81 -16.66 -23.63
CA CYS A 268 -15.14 -17.01 -24.10
C CYS A 268 -15.05 -18.08 -25.19
N ALA A 269 -16.19 -18.56 -25.68
CA ALA A 269 -16.25 -19.57 -26.75
C ALA A 269 -15.65 -19.11 -28.10
N ARG A 270 -15.24 -17.84 -28.23
CA ARG A 270 -14.54 -17.31 -29.41
C ARG A 270 -13.02 -17.33 -29.26
N ALA A 271 -12.50 -17.66 -28.08
CA ALA A 271 -11.06 -17.72 -27.86
C ALA A 271 -10.46 -18.83 -28.75
N GLU A 272 -9.48 -18.46 -29.55
CA GLU A 272 -8.73 -19.37 -30.43
C GLU A 272 -7.39 -19.78 -29.81
N ILE A 273 -7.04 -19.20 -28.66
CA ILE A 273 -5.83 -19.50 -27.88
C ILE A 273 -6.17 -19.64 -26.39
N ASP A 274 -5.27 -20.26 -25.62
CA ASP A 274 -5.32 -20.25 -24.17
C ASP A 274 -4.85 -18.89 -23.61
N VAL A 275 -5.79 -17.94 -23.57
CA VAL A 275 -5.57 -16.58 -23.04
C VAL A 275 -5.14 -16.61 -21.58
N ILE A 276 -5.66 -17.56 -20.79
CA ILE A 276 -5.43 -17.58 -19.34
C ILE A 276 -3.94 -17.84 -19.09
N THR A 277 -3.42 -18.92 -19.68
CA THR A 277 -2.00 -19.28 -19.54
C THR A 277 -1.09 -18.19 -20.09
N LEU A 278 -1.42 -17.63 -21.27
CA LEU A 278 -0.62 -16.56 -21.88
C LEU A 278 -0.61 -15.29 -21.01
N ALA A 279 -1.77 -14.81 -20.55
CA ALA A 279 -1.88 -13.59 -19.76
C ALA A 279 -1.15 -13.73 -18.41
N MET A 280 -1.31 -14.87 -17.73
CA MET A 280 -0.62 -15.15 -16.47
C MET A 280 0.90 -15.23 -16.66
N GLY A 281 1.36 -15.92 -17.72
CA GLY A 281 2.78 -16.01 -18.06
C GLY A 281 3.39 -14.65 -18.38
N VAL A 282 2.66 -13.81 -19.12
CA VAL A 282 3.06 -12.43 -19.40
C VAL A 282 3.11 -11.59 -18.12
N GLU A 283 2.09 -11.64 -17.26
CA GLU A 283 2.11 -10.88 -16.00
C GLU A 283 3.33 -11.25 -15.13
N GLN A 284 3.64 -12.55 -15.04
CA GLN A 284 4.80 -13.05 -14.31
C GLN A 284 6.13 -12.61 -14.94
N ALA A 285 6.26 -12.70 -16.27
CA ALA A 285 7.49 -12.36 -16.99
C ALA A 285 7.82 -10.86 -16.98
N LEU A 286 6.82 -10.02 -16.73
CA LEU A 286 6.96 -8.57 -16.65
C LEU A 286 7.17 -8.05 -15.22
N GLU A 287 7.19 -8.93 -14.21
CA GLU A 287 7.51 -8.54 -12.84
C GLU A 287 8.87 -7.82 -12.76
N GLY A 288 8.91 -6.71 -12.01
CA GLY A 288 10.12 -5.90 -11.84
C GLY A 288 10.36 -4.83 -12.91
N ILE A 289 9.64 -4.87 -14.04
CA ILE A 289 9.67 -3.77 -15.01
C ILE A 289 8.90 -2.58 -14.43
N ARG A 290 9.51 -1.38 -14.49
CA ARG A 290 8.93 -0.15 -13.92
C ARG A 290 8.20 0.72 -14.94
N ALA A 291 8.48 0.55 -16.24
CA ALA A 291 7.86 1.35 -17.28
C ALA A 291 6.33 1.15 -17.28
N PRO A 292 5.52 2.22 -17.23
CA PRO A 292 4.07 2.13 -17.14
C PRO A 292 3.47 1.85 -18.54
N LEU A 293 3.59 0.61 -19.00
CA LEU A 293 3.11 0.16 -20.31
C LEU A 293 1.78 -0.58 -20.17
N ARG A 294 0.83 -0.34 -21.08
CA ARG A 294 -0.38 -1.16 -21.21
C ARG A 294 -0.07 -2.31 -22.17
N VAL A 295 -0.24 -3.54 -21.70
CA VAL A 295 0.07 -4.78 -22.45
C VAL A 295 -1.22 -5.57 -22.66
N ALA A 296 -1.73 -5.62 -23.88
CA ALA A 296 -2.97 -6.33 -24.20
C ALA A 296 -2.74 -7.80 -24.58
N VAL A 297 -3.53 -8.72 -24.03
CA VAL A 297 -3.52 -10.15 -24.37
C VAL A 297 -4.93 -10.60 -24.71
N MET A 298 -5.21 -10.77 -26.00
CA MET A 298 -6.56 -11.01 -26.51
C MET A 298 -6.68 -12.38 -27.17
N GLY A 299 -7.80 -13.06 -26.94
CA GLY A 299 -7.98 -14.46 -27.33
C GLY A 299 -8.51 -14.72 -28.73
N CYS A 300 -9.00 -13.70 -29.42
CA CYS A 300 -9.65 -13.89 -30.72
C CYS A 300 -9.32 -12.76 -31.69
N ALA A 301 -9.39 -13.07 -32.99
CA ALA A 301 -9.18 -12.09 -34.05
C ALA A 301 -10.37 -11.13 -34.27
N VAL A 302 -11.51 -11.34 -33.59
CA VAL A 302 -12.72 -10.53 -33.80
C VAL A 302 -12.62 -9.17 -33.12
N ASN A 303 -12.56 -9.14 -31.79
CA ASN A 303 -12.41 -7.90 -31.02
C ASN A 303 -10.96 -7.65 -30.60
N GLY A 304 -10.12 -8.70 -30.58
CA GLY A 304 -8.75 -8.61 -30.10
C GLY A 304 -7.89 -7.56 -30.80
N PRO A 305 -7.93 -7.42 -32.14
CA PRO A 305 -7.16 -6.39 -32.82
C PRO A 305 -7.54 -4.96 -32.44
N GLY A 306 -8.82 -4.68 -32.17
CA GLY A 306 -9.26 -3.36 -31.73
C GLY A 306 -8.71 -3.02 -30.35
N GLU A 307 -8.92 -3.93 -29.40
CA GLU A 307 -8.47 -3.76 -28.00
C GLU A 307 -6.93 -3.75 -27.88
N ALA A 308 -6.22 -4.54 -28.71
CA ALA A 308 -4.76 -4.56 -28.73
C ALA A 308 -4.14 -3.28 -29.29
N ARG A 309 -4.84 -2.54 -30.16
CA ARG A 309 -4.37 -1.26 -30.70
C ARG A 309 -4.46 -0.10 -29.72
N GLU A 310 -5.36 -0.18 -28.74
CA GLU A 310 -5.50 0.84 -27.68
C GLU A 310 -4.41 0.75 -26.61
N ALA A 311 -3.71 -0.38 -26.55
CA ALA A 311 -2.59 -0.60 -25.64
C ALA A 311 -1.28 -0.07 -26.24
N ASP A 312 -0.27 0.16 -25.39
CA ASP A 312 1.08 0.51 -25.87
C ASP A 312 1.67 -0.65 -26.70
N ILE A 313 1.32 -1.88 -26.32
CA ILE A 313 1.65 -3.12 -27.02
C ILE A 313 0.56 -4.16 -26.75
N GLY A 314 0.27 -5.02 -27.72
CA GLY A 314 -0.73 -6.06 -27.54
C GLY A 314 -0.62 -7.20 -28.53
N ILE A 315 -1.17 -8.35 -28.16
CA ILE A 315 -1.24 -9.52 -29.03
C ILE A 315 -2.68 -10.03 -29.12
N ALA A 316 -3.15 -10.27 -30.35
CA ALA A 316 -4.46 -10.85 -30.61
C ALA A 316 -4.32 -12.25 -31.20
N GLY A 317 -4.82 -13.25 -30.49
CA GLY A 317 -4.76 -14.66 -30.85
C GLY A 317 -5.66 -15.02 -32.03
N GLY A 318 -5.16 -15.93 -32.86
CA GLY A 318 -5.89 -16.66 -33.88
C GLY A 318 -5.46 -18.13 -33.91
N LYS A 319 -6.21 -19.00 -34.61
CA LYS A 319 -6.04 -20.47 -34.57
C LYS A 319 -4.60 -21.01 -34.56
N GLU A 320 -3.72 -20.45 -35.38
CA GLU A 320 -2.32 -20.92 -35.51
C GLU A 320 -1.30 -19.79 -35.30
N SER A 321 -1.76 -18.60 -34.89
CA SER A 321 -0.90 -17.42 -34.85
C SER A 321 -1.49 -16.26 -34.07
N GLY A 322 -0.63 -15.44 -33.48
CA GLY A 322 -0.96 -14.13 -32.95
C GLY A 322 -0.66 -12.99 -33.92
N LEU A 323 -1.44 -11.92 -33.84
CA LEU A 323 -1.13 -10.62 -34.45
C LEU A 323 -0.55 -9.71 -33.37
N LEU A 324 0.69 -9.28 -33.53
CA LEU A 324 1.37 -8.39 -32.59
C LEU A 324 1.21 -6.93 -33.03
N PHE A 325 0.81 -6.09 -32.08
CA PHE A 325 0.58 -4.67 -32.26
C PHE A 325 1.49 -3.86 -31.33
N VAL A 326 2.06 -2.77 -31.84
CA VAL A 326 2.81 -1.79 -31.04
C VAL A 326 2.28 -0.41 -31.38
N ARG A 327 1.85 0.35 -30.37
CA ARG A 327 1.29 1.71 -30.51
C ARG A 327 0.22 1.84 -31.60
N GLY A 328 -0.65 0.85 -31.70
CA GLY A 328 -1.75 0.83 -32.67
C GLY A 328 -1.41 0.27 -34.06
N GLU A 329 -0.14 -0.02 -34.34
CA GLU A 329 0.29 -0.57 -35.64
C GLU A 329 0.54 -2.07 -35.54
N MET A 330 0.08 -2.83 -36.55
CA MET A 330 0.35 -4.26 -36.67
C MET A 330 1.77 -4.45 -37.19
N ILE A 331 2.65 -5.01 -36.35
CA ILE A 331 4.07 -5.16 -36.68
C ILE A 331 4.32 -6.47 -37.40
N ARG A 332 3.81 -7.57 -36.86
CA ARG A 332 4.03 -8.92 -37.41
C ARG A 332 3.01 -9.94 -36.94
N LYS A 333 2.97 -11.05 -37.66
CA LYS A 333 2.28 -12.28 -37.27
C LYS A 333 3.30 -13.19 -36.57
N VAL A 334 2.90 -13.77 -35.43
CA VAL A 334 3.75 -14.60 -34.57
C VAL A 334 3.14 -15.99 -34.47
N ALA A 335 3.94 -17.05 -34.47
CA ALA A 335 3.44 -18.41 -34.27
C ALA A 335 2.87 -18.56 -32.85
N SER A 336 1.82 -19.39 -32.67
CA SER A 336 1.14 -19.53 -31.37
C SER A 336 2.09 -19.88 -30.21
N GLU A 337 3.11 -20.69 -30.47
CA GLU A 337 4.11 -21.14 -29.49
C GLU A 337 5.13 -20.06 -29.08
N GLU A 338 5.34 -19.05 -29.94
CA GLU A 338 6.30 -17.95 -29.70
C GLU A 338 5.63 -16.70 -29.12
N MET A 339 4.29 -16.66 -29.05
CA MET A 339 3.50 -15.48 -28.67
C MET A 339 3.94 -14.83 -27.36
N MET A 340 4.23 -15.65 -26.33
CA MET A 340 4.63 -15.16 -25.03
C MET A 340 6.03 -14.53 -25.07
N GLU A 341 6.98 -15.23 -25.67
CA GLU A 341 8.38 -14.79 -25.74
C GLU A 341 8.51 -13.48 -26.51
N GLU A 342 7.88 -13.42 -27.69
CA GLU A 342 7.90 -12.26 -28.57
C GLU A 342 7.22 -11.03 -27.93
N LEU A 343 6.07 -11.22 -27.28
CA LEU A 343 5.39 -10.14 -26.58
C LEU A 343 6.27 -9.60 -25.44
N VAL A 344 6.84 -10.46 -24.61
CA VAL A 344 7.70 -10.06 -23.49
C VAL A 344 8.96 -9.35 -23.98
N ALA A 345 9.59 -9.84 -25.05
CA ALA A 345 10.78 -9.23 -25.64
C ALA A 345 10.50 -7.79 -26.10
N GLU A 346 9.39 -7.56 -26.78
CA GLU A 346 9.00 -6.23 -27.25
C GLU A 346 8.57 -5.30 -26.12
N VAL A 347 7.89 -5.81 -25.08
CA VAL A 347 7.62 -5.01 -23.86
C VAL A 347 8.93 -4.55 -23.22
N LYS A 348 9.93 -5.43 -23.09
CA LYS A 348 11.24 -5.09 -22.53
C LYS A 348 11.97 -4.03 -23.36
N LYS A 349 11.90 -4.14 -24.69
CA LYS A 349 12.46 -3.14 -25.61
C LYS A 349 11.81 -1.77 -25.42
N LEU A 350 10.47 -1.72 -25.41
CA LEU A 350 9.73 -0.47 -25.15
C LEU A 350 10.02 0.11 -23.76
N ALA A 351 10.22 -0.74 -22.76
CA ALA A 351 10.57 -0.31 -21.41
C ALA A 351 11.97 0.33 -21.36
N LEU A 352 12.95 -0.19 -22.11
CA LEU A 352 14.28 0.41 -22.22
C LEU A 352 14.21 1.77 -22.94
N ASP A 353 13.46 1.88 -24.03
CA ASP A 353 13.28 3.13 -24.78
C ASP A 353 12.61 4.21 -23.91
N ALA A 354 11.64 3.84 -23.06
CA ALA A 354 10.98 4.75 -22.13
C ALA A 354 11.90 5.28 -21.03
N VAL A 355 12.93 4.51 -20.64
CA VAL A 355 13.96 4.94 -19.68
C VAL A 355 15.00 5.85 -20.36
N ALA A 356 15.27 5.65 -21.65
CA ALA A 356 16.23 6.45 -22.42
C ALA A 356 15.69 7.84 -22.83
N CYS A 357 14.36 8.01 -22.95
CA CYS A 357 13.73 9.28 -23.34
C CYS A 357 12.60 9.68 -22.35
N PRO A 358 12.90 10.38 -21.24
CA PRO A 358 11.90 10.79 -20.26
C PRO A 358 10.94 11.92 -20.70
N GLY A 359 11.17 12.53 -21.87
CA GLY A 359 10.43 13.70 -22.33
C GLY A 359 9.69 13.43 -23.64
N ASP A 360 8.41 13.08 -23.55
CA ASP A 360 7.37 13.41 -24.54
C ASP A 360 6.06 12.65 -24.25
N LYS A 361 5.44 12.89 -23.09
CA LYS A 361 4.02 12.58 -22.87
C LYS A 361 3.36 13.70 -22.04
N GLN A 362 3.34 14.92 -22.58
CA GLN A 362 2.32 15.93 -22.28
C GLN A 362 1.68 16.35 -23.61
N LYS A 363 0.53 15.76 -23.92
CA LYS A 363 -0.53 16.38 -24.73
C LYS A 363 -1.87 16.00 -24.15
#